data_AF-A0A8J6P0J4-F1
#
_entry.id   AF-A0A8J6P0J4-F1
#
_cell.length_a   1.000
_cell.length_b   1.000
_cell.length_c   1.000
_cell.angle_alpha   90.00
_cell.angle_beta   90.00
_cell.angle_gamma   90.00
#
_symmetry.space_group_name_H-M   'P 1'
#
loop_
_entity.id
_entity.type
_entity.pdbx_description
1 polymer ?
#
loop_
_entity_poly.entity_id
_entity_poly.type
_entity_poly.pdbx_seq_one_letter_code
_entity_poly.pdbx_strand_id
1 'polypeptide(L)'
;MVKIVVLLLSAILLSACDFLDPEKVRARNFLPAIGYQASVVDGKASYQAVCARCHGSALNGGPEGPPLLDRTYAPSHHADLAFFHAVKNGVRQHHWKYGDMPMLTGISPEQVGDIVAFVREEQQQAGVIK
;
A
#
# COMPACT_ATOMS: atom_id res chain seq x y z
N MET A 1 -46.39 -12.16 16.88
CA MET A 1 -45.77 -12.00 15.55
C MET A 1 -45.14 -10.60 15.35
N VAL A 2 -45.85 -9.50 15.65
CA VAL A 2 -45.31 -8.12 15.54
C VAL A 2 -44.00 -7.88 16.34
N LYS A 3 -43.90 -8.37 17.59
CA LYS A 3 -42.66 -8.25 18.39
C LYS A 3 -41.45 -8.99 17.80
N ILE A 4 -41.66 -10.14 17.16
CA ILE A 4 -40.58 -10.94 16.53
C ILE A 4 -40.09 -10.25 15.25
N VAL A 5 -41.01 -9.67 14.46
CA VAL A 5 -40.66 -8.90 13.25
C VAL A 5 -39.90 -7.61 13.60
N VAL A 6 -40.29 -6.91 14.66
CA VAL A 6 -39.59 -5.70 15.15
C VAL A 6 -38.19 -6.03 15.69
N LEU A 7 -38.02 -7.16 16.40
CA LEU A 7 -36.71 -7.62 16.89
C LEU A 7 -35.77 -8.05 15.75
N LEU A 8 -36.29 -8.67 14.69
CA LEU A 8 -35.51 -9.06 13.52
C LEU A 8 -35.09 -7.86 12.66
N LEU A 9 -35.97 -6.87 12.47
CA LEU A 9 -35.65 -5.63 11.74
C LEU A 9 -34.59 -4.77 12.46
N SER A 10 -34.62 -4.73 13.79
CA SER A 10 -33.62 -4.01 14.59
C SER A 10 -32.25 -4.70 14.59
N ALA A 11 -32.20 -6.03 14.63
CA ALA A 11 -30.94 -6.77 14.51
C ALA A 11 -30.24 -6.59 13.13
N ILE A 12 -31.03 -6.53 12.04
CA ILE A 12 -30.50 -6.29 10.68
C ILE A 12 -29.93 -4.87 10.54
N LEU A 13 -30.57 -3.87 11.17
CA LEU A 13 -30.09 -2.48 11.17
C LEU A 13 -28.77 -2.30 11.94
N LEU A 14 -28.57 -3.02 13.06
CA LEU A 14 -27.30 -2.93 13.80
C LEU A 14 -26.11 -3.53 13.04
N SER A 15 -26.27 -4.68 12.37
CA SER A 15 -25.18 -5.28 11.58
C SER A 15 -24.80 -4.45 10.34
N ALA A 16 -25.72 -3.67 9.77
CA ALA A 16 -25.41 -2.81 8.63
C ALA A 16 -24.43 -1.67 9.00
N CYS A 17 -24.46 -1.17 10.23
CA CYS A 17 -23.52 -0.15 10.71
C CYS A 17 -22.07 -0.68 10.79
N ASP A 18 -21.88 -1.96 11.11
CA ASP A 18 -20.55 -2.59 11.16
C ASP A 18 -19.87 -2.68 9.79
N PHE A 19 -20.64 -2.72 8.69
CA PHE A 19 -20.08 -2.71 7.34
C PHE A 19 -19.55 -1.33 6.93
N LEU A 20 -20.08 -0.28 7.54
CA LEU A 20 -19.72 1.12 7.27
C LEU A 20 -18.61 1.65 8.18
N ASP A 21 -18.08 0.84 9.11
CA ASP A 21 -16.93 1.19 9.93
C ASP A 21 -15.71 1.49 9.03
N PRO A 22 -15.25 2.76 8.98
CA PRO A 22 -14.15 3.17 8.11
C PRO A 22 -12.85 2.41 8.37
N GLU A 23 -12.56 2.03 9.62
CA GLU A 23 -11.36 1.28 9.97
C GLU A 23 -11.42 -0.14 9.40
N LYS A 24 -12.55 -0.82 9.58
CA LYS A 24 -12.76 -2.16 9.01
C LYS A 24 -12.67 -2.14 7.48
N VAL A 25 -13.19 -1.08 6.84
CA VAL A 25 -13.06 -0.89 5.39
C VAL A 25 -11.59 -0.77 4.96
N ARG A 26 -10.80 0.04 5.67
CA ARG A 26 -9.38 0.24 5.36
C ARG A 26 -8.54 -1.02 5.59
N ALA A 27 -8.76 -1.71 6.70
CA ALA A 27 -8.10 -2.98 7.01
C ALA A 27 -8.36 -4.04 5.92
N ARG A 28 -9.62 -4.21 5.48
CA ARG A 28 -9.97 -5.13 4.36
C ARG A 28 -9.24 -4.77 3.06
N ASN A 29 -9.01 -3.48 2.84
CA ASN A 29 -8.32 -2.97 1.65
C ASN A 29 -6.80 -2.91 1.79
N PHE A 30 -6.22 -3.35 2.91
CA PHE A 30 -4.78 -3.28 3.18
C PHE A 30 -4.27 -1.83 3.12
N LEU A 31 -4.94 -0.95 3.86
CA LEU A 31 -4.57 0.44 4.02
C LEU A 31 -4.30 0.75 5.50
N PRO A 32 -3.41 1.70 5.82
CA PRO A 32 -3.07 2.04 7.20
C PRO A 32 -4.31 2.51 7.97
N ALA A 33 -4.31 2.34 9.29
CA ALA A 33 -5.37 2.91 10.16
C ALA A 33 -5.60 4.43 9.92
N ILE A 34 -6.79 4.92 10.24
CA ILE A 34 -7.09 6.36 10.11
C ILE A 34 -6.24 7.13 11.12
N GLY A 35 -5.65 8.23 10.66
CA GLY A 35 -4.75 9.04 11.47
C GLY A 35 -3.36 8.44 11.64
N TYR A 36 -3.06 7.29 11.02
CA TYR A 36 -1.69 6.80 10.94
C TYR A 36 -0.83 7.82 10.17
N GLN A 37 0.29 8.21 10.78
CA GLN A 37 1.24 9.14 10.19
C GLN A 37 2.48 8.38 9.75
N ALA A 38 2.76 8.41 8.45
CA ALA A 38 3.91 7.72 7.89
C ALA A 38 5.23 8.35 8.35
N SER A 39 6.22 7.49 8.59
CA SER A 39 7.58 7.79 9.01
C SER A 39 8.57 7.44 7.89
N VAL A 40 9.24 8.45 7.33
CA VAL A 40 10.26 8.25 6.30
C VAL A 40 11.42 7.38 6.81
N VAL A 41 11.81 7.55 8.09
CA VAL A 41 12.93 6.81 8.69
C VAL A 41 12.59 5.32 8.80
N ASP A 42 11.39 4.99 9.29
CA ASP A 42 10.93 3.60 9.38
C ASP A 42 10.66 3.02 7.99
N GLY A 43 10.25 3.88 7.05
CA GLY A 43 10.05 3.55 5.64
C GLY A 43 11.32 3.12 4.96
N LYS A 44 12.40 3.88 5.18
CA LYS A 44 13.74 3.51 4.71
C LYS A 44 14.17 2.17 5.28
N ALA A 45 14.02 1.97 6.60
CA ALA A 45 14.40 0.70 7.24
C ALA A 45 13.63 -0.49 6.66
N SER A 46 12.30 -0.34 6.51
CA SER A 46 11.42 -1.36 5.94
C SER A 46 11.73 -1.64 4.47
N TYR A 47 12.00 -0.59 3.68
CA TYR A 47 12.42 -0.71 2.28
C TYR A 47 13.73 -1.49 2.15
N GLN A 48 14.75 -1.17 2.97
CA GLN A 48 16.02 -1.89 2.93
C GLN A 48 15.85 -3.37 3.30
N ALA A 49 14.99 -3.67 4.27
CA ALA A 49 14.76 -5.04 4.71
C ALA A 49 14.00 -5.88 3.66
N VAL A 50 13.04 -5.28 2.94
CA VAL A 50 12.05 -6.06 2.17
C VAL A 50 12.12 -5.83 0.66
N CYS A 51 12.48 -4.62 0.21
CA CYS A 51 12.33 -4.19 -1.19
C CYS A 51 13.65 -4.04 -1.93
N ALA A 52 14.71 -3.62 -1.23
CA ALA A 52 16.00 -3.25 -1.82
C ALA A 52 16.69 -4.39 -2.57
N ARG A 53 16.43 -5.66 -2.21
CA ARG A 53 17.01 -6.82 -2.90
C ARG A 53 16.68 -6.84 -4.41
N CYS A 54 15.49 -6.37 -4.79
CA CYS A 54 15.05 -6.33 -6.18
C CYS A 54 15.14 -4.91 -6.77
N HIS A 55 14.70 -3.90 -6.02
CA HIS A 55 14.60 -2.51 -6.51
C HIS A 55 15.86 -1.65 -6.28
N GLY A 56 16.92 -2.24 -5.72
CA GLY A 56 18.17 -1.56 -5.38
C GLY A 56 18.07 -0.76 -4.08
N SER A 57 19.16 -0.70 -3.31
CA SER A 57 19.20 0.04 -2.04
C SER A 57 19.00 1.55 -2.20
N ALA A 58 19.31 2.09 -3.38
CA ALA A 58 19.14 3.50 -3.74
C ALA A 58 17.95 3.76 -4.68
N LEU A 59 16.99 2.83 -4.76
CA LEU A 59 15.77 2.93 -5.59
C LEU A 59 16.05 3.06 -7.11
N ASN A 60 17.28 2.83 -7.53
CA ASN A 60 17.77 2.94 -8.90
C ASN A 60 17.60 1.64 -9.71
N GLY A 61 16.89 0.66 -9.15
CA GLY A 61 16.66 -0.63 -9.77
C GLY A 61 17.78 -1.61 -9.45
N GLY A 62 17.46 -2.89 -9.62
CA GLY A 62 18.39 -4.00 -9.44
C GLY A 62 18.18 -5.04 -10.54
N PRO A 63 18.89 -6.17 -10.48
CA PRO A 63 18.77 -7.23 -11.48
C PRO A 63 17.36 -7.85 -11.54
N GLU A 64 16.57 -7.73 -10.47
CA GLU A 64 15.26 -8.36 -10.33
C GLU A 64 14.10 -7.35 -10.29
N GLY A 65 14.37 -6.05 -10.35
CA GLY A 65 13.33 -5.06 -10.12
C GLY A 65 13.64 -3.68 -10.73
N PRO A 66 12.60 -2.98 -11.20
CA PRO A 66 12.77 -1.68 -11.84
C PRO A 66 13.15 -0.57 -10.87
N PRO A 67 13.74 0.54 -11.38
CA PRO A 67 14.01 1.75 -10.61
C PRO A 67 12.72 2.42 -10.14
N LEU A 68 12.52 2.53 -8.82
CA LEU A 68 11.42 3.30 -8.24
C LEU A 68 11.62 4.81 -8.37
N LEU A 69 12.83 5.27 -8.72
CA LEU A 69 13.10 6.65 -9.13
C LEU A 69 12.70 6.96 -10.59
N ASP A 70 12.20 5.99 -11.36
CA ASP A 70 11.69 6.30 -12.70
C ASP A 70 10.36 7.06 -12.64
N ARG A 71 10.13 7.97 -13.60
CA ARG A 71 8.89 8.77 -13.69
C ARG A 71 7.63 7.93 -13.86
N THR A 72 7.75 6.69 -14.33
CA THR A 72 6.65 5.71 -14.33
C THR A 72 6.02 5.61 -12.94
N TYR A 73 6.82 5.70 -11.87
CA TYR A 73 6.34 5.60 -10.49
C TYR A 73 5.94 6.94 -9.86
N ALA A 74 5.93 8.05 -10.60
CA ALA A 74 5.46 9.32 -10.08
C ALA A 74 3.95 9.26 -9.73
N PRO A 75 3.46 10.02 -8.73
CA PRO A 75 2.05 10.00 -8.32
C PRO A 75 1.03 10.24 -9.45
N SER A 76 1.41 10.97 -10.50
CA SER A 76 0.57 11.20 -11.68
C SER A 76 0.35 9.97 -12.56
N HIS A 77 1.17 8.93 -12.42
CA HIS A 77 1.05 7.67 -13.17
C HIS A 77 0.83 6.47 -12.25
N HIS A 78 1.60 6.34 -11.17
CA HIS A 78 1.36 5.37 -10.09
C HIS A 78 1.14 6.12 -8.78
N ALA A 79 -0.13 6.39 -8.47
CA ALA A 79 -0.55 6.91 -7.19
C ALA A 79 -0.13 5.98 -6.04
N ASP A 80 -0.09 6.49 -4.82
CA ASP A 80 0.38 5.75 -3.64
C ASP A 80 -0.35 4.41 -3.44
N LEU A 81 -1.67 4.37 -3.73
CA LEU A 81 -2.48 3.16 -3.67
C LEU A 81 -1.94 2.01 -4.54
N ALA A 82 -1.22 2.32 -5.62
CA ALA A 82 -0.62 1.31 -6.48
C ALA A 82 0.49 0.52 -5.76
N PHE A 83 1.21 1.15 -4.82
CA PHE A 83 2.23 0.47 -4.01
C PHE A 83 1.58 -0.53 -3.05
N PHE A 84 0.49 -0.14 -2.37
CA PHE A 84 -0.28 -1.04 -1.53
C PHE A 84 -0.83 -2.23 -2.32
N HIS A 85 -1.38 -1.97 -3.51
CA HIS A 85 -1.84 -3.03 -4.39
C HIS A 85 -0.71 -3.96 -4.82
N ALA A 86 0.44 -3.41 -5.21
CA ALA A 86 1.60 -4.19 -5.63
C ALA A 86 2.12 -5.11 -4.52
N VAL A 87 2.22 -4.59 -3.29
CA VAL A 87 2.65 -5.38 -2.13
C VAL A 87 1.62 -6.46 -1.80
N LYS A 88 0.33 -6.09 -1.74
CA LYS A 88 -0.75 -7.00 -1.34
C LYS A 88 -1.02 -8.11 -2.36
N ASN A 89 -0.99 -7.79 -3.64
CA ASN A 89 -1.49 -8.68 -4.70
C ASN A 89 -0.41 -9.13 -5.67
N GLY A 90 0.81 -8.57 -5.59
CA GLY A 90 1.79 -8.67 -6.66
C GLY A 90 1.39 -7.84 -7.88
N VAL A 91 2.26 -7.86 -8.89
CA VAL A 91 2.05 -7.13 -10.16
C VAL A 91 2.48 -8.00 -11.31
N ARG A 92 1.61 -8.16 -12.31
CA ARG A 92 2.02 -8.76 -13.58
C ARG A 92 2.96 -7.83 -14.33
N GLN A 93 3.96 -8.41 -14.98
CA GLN A 93 4.88 -7.66 -15.82
C GLN A 93 4.13 -6.84 -16.89
N HIS A 94 4.40 -5.53 -16.97
CA HIS A 94 3.82 -4.67 -18.01
C HIS A 94 4.71 -3.49 -18.45
N HIS A 95 5.38 -2.77 -17.54
CA HIS A 95 6.26 -1.65 -17.91
C HIS A 95 7.72 -2.05 -18.18
N TRP A 96 8.18 -3.13 -17.55
CA TRP A 96 9.57 -3.58 -17.57
C TRP A 96 9.67 -5.05 -17.90
N LYS A 97 10.89 -5.56 -18.11
CA LYS A 97 11.15 -6.98 -18.43
C LYS A 97 11.83 -7.74 -17.28
N TYR A 98 11.41 -7.48 -16.04
CA TYR A 98 11.93 -8.15 -14.84
C TYR A 98 11.12 -9.39 -14.40
N GLY A 99 10.02 -9.70 -15.10
CA GLY A 99 9.02 -10.65 -14.66
C GLY A 99 7.95 -10.02 -13.76
N ASP A 100 7.13 -10.89 -13.18
CA ASP A 100 6.08 -10.49 -12.24
C ASP A 100 6.70 -10.10 -10.90
N MET A 101 6.18 -9.05 -10.28
CA MET A 101 6.45 -8.76 -8.86
C MET A 101 5.58 -9.68 -8.00
N PRO A 102 6.17 -10.50 -7.11
CA PRO A 102 5.39 -11.36 -6.24
C PRO A 102 4.63 -10.55 -5.18
N MET A 103 3.50 -11.08 -4.71
CA MET A 103 2.87 -10.64 -3.46
C MET A 103 3.85 -10.82 -2.30
N LEU A 104 3.87 -9.85 -1.39
CA LEU A 104 4.66 -9.93 -0.17
C LEU A 104 3.74 -10.24 1.03
N THR A 105 4.18 -11.14 1.90
CA THR A 105 3.50 -11.48 3.15
C THR A 105 4.31 -10.98 4.35
N GLY A 106 3.65 -10.80 5.49
CA GLY A 106 4.33 -10.38 6.73
C GLY A 106 4.72 -8.91 6.80
N ILE A 107 4.31 -8.10 5.82
CA ILE A 107 4.42 -6.64 5.85
C ILE A 107 3.04 -6.03 6.11
N SER A 108 2.95 -5.12 7.08
CA SER A 108 1.69 -4.43 7.43
C SER A 108 1.41 -3.28 6.46
N PRO A 109 0.14 -2.83 6.33
CA PRO A 109 -0.15 -1.66 5.52
C PRO A 109 0.53 -0.39 6.06
N GLU A 110 0.69 -0.24 7.38
CA GLU A 110 1.45 0.86 7.99
C GLU A 110 2.90 0.90 7.48
N GLN A 111 3.60 -0.24 7.48
CA GLN A 111 4.95 -0.34 6.94
C GLN A 111 5.01 0.01 5.44
N VAL A 112 3.98 -0.35 4.67
CA VAL A 112 3.90 0.08 3.25
C VAL A 112 3.68 1.58 3.14
N GLY A 113 2.87 2.18 4.02
CA GLY A 113 2.71 3.63 4.11
C GLY A 113 4.03 4.35 4.38
N ASP A 114 4.82 3.83 5.32
CA ASP A 114 6.16 4.33 5.61
C ASP A 114 7.09 4.21 4.38
N ILE A 115 7.10 3.05 3.71
CA ILE A 115 7.90 2.84 2.49
C ILE A 115 7.49 3.81 1.39
N VAL A 116 6.19 4.03 1.19
CA VAL A 116 5.71 5.01 0.20
C VAL A 116 6.22 6.40 0.54
N ALA A 117 6.12 6.83 1.81
CA ALA A 117 6.65 8.12 2.24
C ALA A 117 8.15 8.26 1.94
N PHE A 118 8.94 7.22 2.25
CA PHE A 118 10.36 7.18 1.90
C PHE A 118 10.61 7.26 0.38
N VAL A 119 9.90 6.48 -0.44
CA VAL A 119 10.02 6.51 -1.90
C VAL A 119 9.69 7.90 -2.44
N ARG A 120 8.65 8.56 -1.92
CA ARG A 120 8.28 9.92 -2.35
C ARG A 120 9.33 10.96 -1.97
N GLU A 121 9.90 10.87 -0.77
CA GLU A 121 10.98 11.76 -0.36
C GLU A 121 12.20 11.61 -1.27
N GLU A 122 12.61 10.37 -1.58
CA GLU A 122 13.73 10.10 -2.49
C GLU A 122 13.43 10.57 -3.93
N GLN A 123 12.20 10.39 -4.40
CA GLN A 123 11.77 10.92 -5.70
C GLN A 123 11.81 12.46 -5.76
N GLN A 124 11.46 13.15 -4.67
CA GLN A 124 11.59 14.61 -4.56
C GLN A 124 13.05 15.03 -4.58
N GLN A 125 13.90 14.40 -3.76
CA GLN A 125 15.33 14.67 -3.70
C GLN A 125 16.03 14.43 -5.05
N ALA A 126 15.60 13.41 -5.79
CA ALA A 126 16.10 13.08 -7.13
C ALA A 126 15.50 13.94 -8.25
N GLY A 127 14.54 14.84 -7.95
CA GLY A 127 13.89 15.70 -8.95
C GLY A 127 12.95 14.98 -9.91
N VAL A 128 12.49 13.77 -9.54
CA VAL A 128 11.51 12.98 -10.30
C VAL A 128 10.12 13.59 -10.17
N ILE A 129 9.80 14.05 -8.96
CA ILE A 129 8.55 14.74 -8.60
C ILE A 129 8.88 16.06 -7.90
N LYS A 130 7.91 16.97 -7.87
CA LYS A 130 8.05 18.30 -7.25
C LYS A 130 7.37 18.36 -5.90
#